data_AF-A0A7R9D5M5-F1
#
_entry.id   AF-A0A7R9D5M5-F1
#
_cell.length_a   1.000
_cell.length_b   1.000
_cell.length_c   1.000
_cell.angle_alpha   90.00
_cell.angle_beta   90.00
_cell.angle_gamma   90.00
#
_symmetry.space_group_name_H-M   'P 1'
#
loop_
_entity.id
_entity.type
_entity.pdbx_description
1 polymer ?
#
loop_
_entity_poly.entity_id
_entity_poly.type
_entity_poly.pdbx_seq_one_letter_code
_entity_poly.pdbx_strand_id
1 'polypeptide(L)'
;MLLIKLRCLTEIGCLTQFKVSDEAKISDTAKVQSRLEQDNQHEHVREKLSSIHKTGCYQRLEGEEGYLDSPNYPAEYPQGLECCYEIARPSSRYCGLMLYAHLFQVLKTVEDGDFCLTDWFVMDSCVPEGGSRLCGNLTGSTFQYLFQPGSRAIRFIFHSSKSKCDRTLEYRYQLKYHLLKDCDGLFQEAVHTDIPGETSTPCYTRIADRSGTINTPYHPSVYPSNVDCVYEFVR
;
A
#
# COMPACT_ATOMS: atom_id res chain seq x y z
N MET A 1 -0.88 -14.12 0.46
CA MET A 1 -2.00 -14.36 1.37
C MET A 1 -2.46 -12.98 1.79
N LEU A 2 -3.61 -12.56 1.30
CA LEU A 2 -4.18 -11.25 1.56
C LEU A 2 -5.31 -11.43 2.57
N LEU A 3 -5.37 -10.62 3.61
CA LEU A 3 -6.39 -10.67 4.65
C LEU A 3 -7.16 -9.35 4.65
N ILE A 4 -8.48 -9.43 4.56
CA ILE A 4 -9.38 -8.28 4.75
C ILE A 4 -10.19 -8.53 6.02
N LYS A 5 -10.11 -7.60 6.98
CA LYS A 5 -10.93 -7.60 8.20
C LYS A 5 -11.99 -6.51 8.08
N LEU A 6 -13.25 -6.92 8.16
CA LEU A 6 -14.39 -5.99 8.17
C LEU A 6 -14.98 -5.96 9.57
N ARG A 7 -15.08 -4.76 10.14
CA ARG A 7 -15.74 -4.49 11.43
C ARG A 7 -16.67 -3.31 11.27
N CYS A 8 -17.92 -3.48 11.68
CA CYS A 8 -18.90 -2.41 11.68
C CYS A 8 -19.15 -1.94 13.11
N LEU A 9 -19.05 -0.63 13.29
CA LEU A 9 -19.06 0.02 14.59
C LEU A 9 -20.42 0.64 14.93
N THR A 10 -21.41 0.59 14.01
CA THR A 10 -22.74 1.21 14.19
C THR A 10 -23.85 0.43 13.45
N GLU A 11 -25.10 0.52 13.91
CA GLU A 11 -26.25 -0.15 13.28
C GLU A 11 -26.80 0.58 12.03
N ILE A 12 -26.28 1.75 11.69
CA ILE A 12 -26.80 2.58 10.59
C ILE A 12 -25.75 2.64 9.47
N GLY A 13 -25.99 1.86 8.42
CA GLY A 13 -25.36 2.05 7.12
C GLY A 13 -24.02 1.35 6.92
N CYS A 14 -23.96 0.04 7.10
CA CYS A 14 -22.80 -0.73 6.67
C CYS A 14 -23.10 -1.62 5.44
N LEU A 15 -22.16 -1.66 4.49
CA LEU A 15 -22.27 -2.38 3.22
C LEU A 15 -22.41 -3.90 3.44
N THR A 16 -23.35 -4.54 2.74
CA THR A 16 -23.67 -5.99 2.87
C THR A 16 -23.00 -6.87 1.82
N GLN A 17 -22.35 -6.27 0.82
CA GLN A 17 -21.64 -6.97 -0.25
C GLN A 17 -20.49 -6.10 -0.79
N PHE A 18 -19.37 -6.75 -1.07
CA PHE A 18 -18.16 -6.14 -1.62
C PHE A 18 -17.81 -6.81 -2.93
N LYS A 19 -17.55 -6.02 -3.97
CA LYS A 19 -17.09 -6.53 -5.25
C LYS A 19 -15.57 -6.56 -5.27
N VAL A 20 -15.01 -7.73 -5.51
CA VAL A 20 -13.57 -7.93 -5.69
C VAL A 20 -13.32 -8.14 -7.18
N SER A 21 -12.54 -7.25 -7.77
CA SER A 21 -12.14 -7.35 -9.17
C SER A 21 -10.63 -7.11 -9.29
N ASP A 22 -9.97 -7.87 -10.17
CA ASP A 22 -8.58 -7.66 -10.59
C ASP A 22 -8.32 -6.31 -11.31
N GLU A 23 -9.28 -5.38 -11.31
CA GLU A 23 -9.19 -4.15 -12.09
C GLU A 23 -8.37 -3.06 -11.37
N ALA A 24 -7.04 -3.12 -11.52
CA ALA A 24 -6.24 -1.91 -11.64
C ALA A 24 -6.57 -1.24 -12.99
N LYS A 25 -7.72 -0.55 -13.07
CA LYS A 25 -8.06 0.29 -14.22
C LYS A 25 -7.44 1.67 -14.03
N ILE A 26 -6.29 1.88 -14.68
CA ILE A 26 -5.86 3.21 -15.09
C ILE A 26 -6.90 3.69 -16.12
N SER A 27 -7.72 4.65 -15.72
CA SER A 27 -8.71 5.30 -16.59
C SER A 27 -8.04 6.43 -17.37
N ASP A 28 -7.55 6.14 -18.57
CA ASP A 28 -7.28 7.19 -19.57
C ASP A 28 -8.43 7.22 -20.59
N THR A 29 -9.30 8.22 -20.43
CA THR A 29 -10.31 8.57 -21.43
C THR A 29 -9.70 9.56 -22.42
N ALA A 30 -9.20 9.06 -23.54
CA ALA A 30 -9.07 9.85 -24.75
C ALA A 30 -9.21 8.93 -25.98
N LYS A 31 -10.42 8.88 -26.55
CA LYS A 31 -10.66 8.34 -27.88
C LYS A 31 -10.02 9.25 -28.93
N VAL A 32 -9.03 8.77 -29.66
CA VAL A 32 -8.82 9.16 -31.06
C VAL A 32 -8.52 7.90 -31.85
N GLN A 33 -9.32 7.71 -32.90
CA GLN A 33 -9.36 6.53 -33.74
C GLN A 33 -8.60 6.81 -35.03
N SER A 34 -7.55 6.04 -35.33
CA SER A 34 -7.13 5.77 -36.71
C SER A 34 -6.31 4.47 -36.79
N ARG A 35 -6.43 3.80 -37.92
CA ARG A 35 -6.14 2.39 -38.22
C ARG A 35 -4.78 2.21 -38.92
N LEU A 36 -4.16 1.03 -38.68
CA LEU A 36 -3.10 0.33 -39.46
C LEU A 36 -1.72 1.04 -39.42
N GLU A 37 -0.56 0.41 -39.18
CA GLU A 37 -0.01 -0.87 -39.66
C GLU A 37 0.97 -1.48 -38.62
N GLN A 38 1.21 -2.79 -38.76
CA GLN A 38 2.05 -3.63 -37.88
C GLN A 38 3.55 -3.41 -38.10
N ASP A 39 4.37 -3.92 -37.16
CA ASP A 39 5.82 -4.12 -37.21
C ASP A 39 6.75 -3.01 -36.68
N ASN A 40 6.84 -2.82 -35.34
CA ASN A 40 8.11 -2.52 -34.63
C ASN A 40 8.05 -2.45 -33.06
N GLN A 41 7.23 -3.25 -32.38
CA GLN A 41 6.93 -3.00 -30.95
C GLN A 41 7.90 -3.57 -29.90
N HIS A 42 8.97 -4.30 -30.26
CA HIS A 42 9.88 -4.85 -29.24
C HIS A 42 10.97 -3.89 -28.76
N GLU A 43 11.34 -2.89 -29.57
CA GLU A 43 12.41 -1.94 -29.22
C GLU A 43 11.84 -0.72 -28.48
N HIS A 44 10.64 -0.26 -28.87
CA HIS A 44 9.98 0.88 -28.24
C HIS A 44 9.47 0.60 -26.80
N VAL A 45 9.19 -0.67 -26.46
CA VAL A 45 8.83 -1.05 -25.07
C VAL A 45 10.04 -0.95 -24.14
N ARG A 46 11.25 -1.26 -24.63
CA ARG A 46 12.49 -1.04 -23.87
C ARG A 46 12.78 0.44 -23.70
N GLU A 47 12.52 1.27 -24.72
CA GLU A 47 12.63 2.73 -24.57
C GLU A 47 11.59 3.30 -23.60
N LYS A 48 10.34 2.80 -23.61
CA LYS A 48 9.29 3.26 -22.70
C LYS A 48 9.54 2.84 -21.24
N LEU A 49 10.16 1.68 -21.00
CA LEU A 49 10.68 1.28 -19.69
C LEU A 49 11.94 2.08 -19.31
N SER A 50 12.78 2.45 -20.27
CA SER A 50 13.96 3.31 -20.04
C SER A 50 13.60 4.78 -19.78
N SER A 51 12.43 5.22 -20.23
CA SER A 51 11.94 6.58 -20.01
C SER A 51 11.37 6.78 -18.60
N ILE A 52 11.04 5.70 -17.89
CA ILE A 52 10.76 5.74 -16.44
C ILE A 52 12.07 5.89 -15.65
N HIS A 53 13.19 5.40 -16.20
CA HIS A 53 14.52 5.47 -15.59
C HIS A 53 15.24 6.83 -15.74
N LYS A 54 14.72 7.77 -16.54
CA LYS A 54 15.47 8.99 -16.91
C LYS A 54 15.08 10.27 -16.14
N THR A 55 14.14 10.19 -15.20
CA THR A 55 13.77 11.33 -14.33
C THR A 55 13.46 10.92 -12.88
N GLY A 56 13.65 9.64 -12.54
CA GLY A 56 13.14 9.04 -11.31
C GLY A 56 14.22 8.83 -10.24
N CYS A 57 13.86 9.15 -9.00
CA CYS A 57 14.57 8.79 -7.77
C CYS A 57 14.33 7.31 -7.42
N TYR A 58 14.62 6.41 -8.35
CA TYR A 58 14.55 4.97 -8.11
C TYR A 58 15.79 4.49 -7.35
N GLN A 59 15.59 3.73 -6.28
CA GLN A 59 16.67 3.12 -5.52
C GLN A 59 16.32 1.70 -5.12
N ARG A 60 17.21 0.75 -5.43
CA ARG A 60 17.14 -0.64 -4.94
C ARG A 60 18.12 -0.81 -3.79
N LEU A 61 17.64 -1.39 -2.69
CA LEU A 61 18.38 -1.59 -1.45
C LEU A 61 18.46 -3.10 -1.16
N GLU A 62 19.67 -3.64 -1.09
CA GLU A 62 19.88 -5.09 -0.93
C GLU A 62 20.44 -5.49 0.46
N GLY A 63 20.85 -4.49 1.25
CA GLY A 63 21.36 -4.70 2.61
C GLY A 63 20.26 -5.07 3.61
N GLU A 64 20.64 -5.72 4.70
CA GLU A 64 19.72 -6.05 5.81
C GLU A 64 19.24 -4.81 6.58
N GLU A 65 19.97 -3.71 6.47
CA GLU A 65 19.62 -2.40 7.02
C GLU A 65 20.15 -1.28 6.11
N GLY A 66 19.60 -0.08 6.27
CA GLY A 66 20.03 1.10 5.53
C GLY A 66 19.07 2.26 5.70
N TYR A 67 19.15 3.25 4.81
CA TYR A 67 18.37 4.49 4.87
C TYR A 67 17.65 4.75 3.55
N LEU A 68 16.42 5.26 3.65
CA LEU A 68 15.65 5.86 2.56
C LEU A 68 15.61 7.36 2.85
N ASP A 69 16.42 8.09 2.12
CA ASP A 69 16.53 9.54 2.24
C ASP A 69 15.66 10.21 1.17
N SER A 70 15.00 11.31 1.54
CA SER A 70 14.32 12.14 0.57
C SER A 70 15.32 12.69 -0.46
N PRO A 71 14.94 12.89 -1.73
CA PRO A 71 15.86 13.48 -2.70
C PRO A 71 16.37 14.84 -2.19
N ASN A 72 17.67 15.07 -2.37
CA ASN A 72 18.43 16.21 -1.84
C ASN A 72 18.67 16.24 -0.33
N TYR A 73 18.29 15.22 0.45
CA TYR A 73 18.61 15.17 1.88
C TYR A 73 20.10 15.49 2.14
N PRO A 74 20.44 16.36 3.12
CA PRO A 74 19.59 16.91 4.17
C PRO A 74 18.79 18.17 3.77
N ALA A 75 18.85 18.63 2.53
CA ALA A 75 17.99 19.69 2.04
C ALA A 75 16.55 19.19 1.76
N GLU A 76 15.65 20.11 1.46
CA GLU A 76 14.25 19.79 1.16
C GLU A 76 14.10 18.96 -0.12
N TYR A 77 13.07 18.11 -0.14
CA TYR A 77 12.72 17.41 -1.37
C TYR A 77 12.15 18.37 -2.43
N PRO A 78 12.47 18.15 -3.72
CA PRO A 78 11.84 18.82 -4.86
C PRO A 78 10.32 18.56 -4.98
N GLN A 79 9.64 19.46 -5.69
CA GLN A 79 8.23 19.30 -6.05
C GLN A 79 8.07 18.45 -7.31
N GLY A 80 6.91 17.82 -7.47
CA GLY A 80 6.56 17.04 -8.67
C GLY A 80 7.36 15.74 -8.80
N LEU A 81 7.71 15.11 -7.69
CA LEU A 81 8.46 13.86 -7.66
C LEU A 81 7.56 12.63 -7.60
N GLU A 82 8.06 11.56 -8.18
CA GLU A 82 7.62 10.17 -8.02
C GLU A 82 8.88 9.33 -7.76
N CYS A 83 9.19 9.07 -6.49
CA CYS A 83 10.32 8.22 -6.10
C CYS A 83 9.84 6.81 -5.79
N CYS A 84 10.71 5.85 -6.09
CA CYS A 84 10.44 4.44 -5.84
C CYS A 84 11.63 3.80 -5.14
N TYR A 85 11.40 3.28 -3.94
CA TYR A 85 12.40 2.57 -3.16
C TYR A 85 12.03 1.10 -3.11
N GLU A 86 12.94 0.22 -3.54
CA GLU A 86 12.72 -1.22 -3.53
C GLU A 86 13.71 -1.90 -2.58
N ILE A 87 13.23 -2.40 -1.45
CA ILE A 87 14.03 -3.11 -0.46
C ILE A 87 13.93 -4.60 -0.75
N ALA A 88 15.02 -5.18 -1.23
CA ALA A 88 15.10 -6.58 -1.61
C ALA A 88 15.02 -7.49 -0.38
N ARG A 89 14.31 -8.60 -0.52
CA ARG A 89 14.26 -9.68 0.46
C ARG A 89 15.41 -10.66 0.17
N PRO A 90 16.46 -10.73 1.01
CA PRO A 90 17.63 -11.55 0.70
C PRO A 90 17.33 -13.06 0.68
N SER A 91 16.39 -13.52 1.51
CA SER A 91 15.92 -14.91 1.51
C SER A 91 14.58 -15.03 2.25
N SER A 92 13.94 -16.20 2.15
CA SER A 92 12.67 -16.49 2.83
C SER A 92 12.72 -16.40 4.36
N ARG A 93 13.91 -16.42 4.97
CA ARG A 93 14.10 -16.26 6.42
C ARG A 93 13.69 -14.90 6.96
N TYR A 94 13.65 -13.87 6.11
CA TYR A 94 13.14 -12.56 6.51
C TYR A 94 11.64 -12.52 6.33
N CYS A 95 10.93 -12.27 7.42
CA CYS A 95 9.47 -12.24 7.47
C CYS A 95 8.92 -10.82 7.29
N GLY A 96 9.72 -9.78 7.61
CA GLY A 96 9.27 -8.40 7.51
C GLY A 96 10.39 -7.37 7.47
N LEU A 97 9.99 -6.12 7.64
CA LEU A 97 10.77 -4.90 7.59
C LEU A 97 10.27 -3.97 8.69
N MET A 98 11.17 -3.44 9.49
CA MET A 98 10.92 -2.30 10.37
C MET A 98 11.46 -1.04 9.73
N LEU A 99 10.69 0.05 9.79
CA LEU A 99 11.00 1.35 9.23
C LEU A 99 10.88 2.40 10.35
N TYR A 100 12.01 2.99 10.71
CA TYR A 100 12.09 4.02 11.74
C TYR A 100 12.29 5.40 11.12
N ALA A 101 11.39 6.33 11.44
CA ALA A 101 11.49 7.71 10.99
C ALA A 101 12.46 8.50 11.87
N HIS A 102 13.75 8.51 11.54
CA HIS A 102 14.71 9.41 12.18
C HIS A 102 14.32 10.88 11.98
N LEU A 103 13.79 11.18 10.80
CA LEU A 103 13.16 12.44 10.47
C LEU A 103 12.06 12.16 9.46
N PHE A 104 10.88 12.73 9.67
CA PHE A 104 9.80 12.63 8.69
C PHE A 104 8.94 13.88 8.75
N GLN A 105 9.16 14.78 7.78
CA GLN A 105 8.38 15.98 7.59
C GLN A 105 7.92 16.02 6.13
N VAL A 106 6.73 15.49 5.88
CA VAL A 106 6.09 15.47 4.55
C VAL A 106 4.91 16.43 4.57
N LEU A 107 4.71 17.21 3.51
CA LEU A 107 3.66 18.23 3.45
C LEU A 107 2.28 17.60 3.71
N LYS A 108 1.55 18.20 4.67
CA LYS A 108 0.15 17.89 4.99
C LYS A 108 -0.61 19.20 5.05
N THR A 109 -1.59 19.37 4.17
CA THR A 109 -2.48 20.54 4.15
C THR A 109 -3.70 20.32 5.04
N VAL A 110 -4.44 21.38 5.33
CA VAL A 110 -5.70 21.27 6.09
C VAL A 110 -6.74 20.46 5.32
N GLU A 111 -6.72 20.55 3.98
CA GLU A 111 -7.64 19.85 3.08
C GLU A 111 -7.35 18.34 3.00
N ASP A 112 -6.12 17.91 3.30
CA ASP A 112 -5.72 16.51 3.26
C ASP A 112 -6.47 15.64 4.29
N GLY A 113 -6.99 16.23 5.37
CA GLY A 113 -7.56 15.48 6.49
C GLY A 113 -6.56 14.42 6.99
N ASP A 114 -6.97 13.16 7.08
CA ASP A 114 -6.08 12.03 7.42
C ASP A 114 -5.67 11.19 6.20
N PHE A 115 -6.01 11.64 4.99
CA PHE A 115 -5.84 10.87 3.77
C PHE A 115 -4.57 11.22 2.99
N CYS A 116 -3.83 12.29 3.37
CA CYS A 116 -2.57 12.69 2.75
C CYS A 116 -2.69 12.79 1.21
N LEU A 117 -3.48 13.74 0.73
CA LEU A 117 -3.80 13.87 -0.70
C LEU A 117 -2.72 14.64 -1.46
N THR A 118 -2.05 15.58 -0.79
CA THR A 118 -1.05 16.49 -1.39
C THR A 118 0.29 15.81 -1.61
N ASP A 119 1.06 15.57 -0.54
CA ASP A 119 2.30 14.80 -0.58
C ASP A 119 2.13 13.56 0.29
N TRP A 120 2.71 12.43 -0.13
CA TRP A 120 2.53 11.18 0.58
C TRP A 120 3.69 10.22 0.38
N PHE A 121 3.93 9.41 1.40
CA PHE A 121 4.80 8.25 1.37
C PHE A 121 3.97 6.99 1.64
N VAL A 122 4.13 5.95 0.84
CA VAL A 122 3.29 4.76 0.94
C VAL A 122 4.04 3.48 0.59
N MET A 123 3.62 2.36 1.17
CA MET A 123 4.07 1.03 0.75
C MET A 123 3.21 0.56 -0.43
N ASP A 124 3.84 0.26 -1.56
CA ASP A 124 3.19 -0.28 -2.76
C ASP A 124 2.69 -1.71 -2.46
N SER A 125 1.40 -1.82 -2.14
CA SER A 125 0.73 -3.05 -1.76
C SER A 125 -0.51 -3.28 -2.63
N CYS A 126 -0.81 -4.55 -2.92
CA CYS A 126 -1.98 -4.96 -3.70
C CYS A 126 -3.31 -4.87 -2.93
N VAL A 127 -3.33 -4.33 -1.71
CA VAL A 127 -4.56 -4.05 -0.97
C VAL A 127 -5.21 -2.82 -1.63
N PRO A 128 -6.53 -2.80 -1.92
CA PRO A 128 -7.21 -1.65 -2.56
C PRO A 128 -7.03 -0.33 -1.79
N GLU A 129 -6.75 -0.41 -0.49
CA GLU A 129 -6.15 0.64 0.33
C GLU A 129 -4.64 0.40 0.42
N GLY A 130 -3.92 0.67 -0.67
CA GLY A 130 -2.49 0.39 -0.77
C GLY A 130 -1.72 1.19 0.27
N GLY A 131 -1.54 0.64 1.48
CA GLY A 131 -0.93 1.30 2.64
C GLY A 131 -1.66 2.57 3.09
N SER A 132 -1.76 2.81 4.39
CA SER A 132 -2.11 4.17 4.86
C SER A 132 -1.04 5.14 4.35
N ARG A 133 -1.43 6.13 3.55
CA ARG A 133 -0.52 7.19 3.12
C ARG A 133 0.01 7.92 4.35
N LEU A 134 1.31 8.17 4.35
CA LEU A 134 2.01 8.85 5.44
C LEU A 134 2.36 10.28 5.02
N CYS A 135 1.96 11.25 5.83
CA CYS A 135 2.30 12.66 5.66
C CYS A 135 2.31 13.38 7.02
N GLY A 136 2.74 14.63 7.04
CA GLY A 136 2.90 15.43 8.26
C GLY A 136 4.23 15.16 8.96
N ASN A 137 4.26 15.45 10.27
CA ASN A 137 5.39 15.13 11.13
C ASN A 137 5.20 13.76 11.79
N LEU A 138 5.97 12.77 11.38
CA LEU A 138 5.98 11.42 11.97
C LEU A 138 7.36 11.05 12.50
N THR A 139 8.17 12.06 12.84
CA THR A 139 9.51 11.86 13.38
C THR A 139 9.44 11.06 14.69
N GLY A 140 10.26 10.02 14.81
CA GLY A 140 10.27 9.09 15.92
C GLY A 140 9.26 7.95 15.82
N SER A 141 8.36 7.95 14.83
CA SER A 141 7.45 6.83 14.58
C SER A 141 8.19 5.61 14.02
N THR A 142 7.67 4.42 14.36
CA THR A 142 8.15 3.14 13.83
C THR A 142 7.00 2.45 13.11
N PHE A 143 7.26 1.98 11.90
CA PHE A 143 6.32 1.23 11.08
C PHE A 143 6.88 -0.15 10.81
N GLN A 144 5.99 -1.14 10.68
CA GLN A 144 6.38 -2.51 10.42
C GLN A 144 5.56 -3.06 9.26
N TYR A 145 6.25 -3.73 8.35
CA TYR A 145 5.69 -4.26 7.12
C TYR A 145 6.10 -5.72 6.96
N LEU A 146 5.18 -6.57 6.55
CA LEU A 146 5.43 -7.99 6.35
C LEU A 146 5.67 -8.27 4.88
N PHE A 147 6.61 -9.16 4.59
CA PHE A 147 6.77 -9.68 3.24
C PHE A 147 5.57 -10.58 2.91
N GLN A 148 4.89 -10.27 1.82
CA GLN A 148 3.88 -11.16 1.27
C GLN A 148 4.52 -12.53 0.91
N PRO A 149 3.78 -13.65 1.04
CA PRO A 149 4.26 -14.96 0.61
C PRO A 149 4.75 -14.95 -0.85
N GLY A 150 5.95 -15.46 -1.08
CA GLY A 150 6.60 -15.46 -2.40
C GLY A 150 7.16 -14.10 -2.86
N SER A 151 6.99 -13.02 -2.09
CA SER A 151 7.57 -11.72 -2.45
C SER A 151 9.09 -11.72 -2.33
N ARG A 152 9.75 -11.06 -3.30
CA ARG A 152 11.19 -10.83 -3.36
C ARG A 152 11.61 -9.44 -2.90
N ALA A 153 10.67 -8.53 -2.64
CA ALA A 153 10.94 -7.17 -2.20
C ALA A 153 9.71 -6.51 -1.56
N ILE A 154 9.92 -5.44 -0.81
CA ILE A 154 8.89 -4.45 -0.46
C ILE A 154 9.24 -3.18 -1.24
N ARG A 155 8.23 -2.53 -1.82
CA ARG A 155 8.39 -1.28 -2.53
C ARG A 155 7.67 -0.16 -1.80
N PHE A 156 8.31 1.00 -1.73
CA PHE A 156 7.73 2.24 -1.26
C PHE A 156 7.70 3.26 -2.38
N ILE A 157 6.66 4.09 -2.39
CA ILE A 157 6.48 5.18 -3.34
C ILE A 157 6.36 6.46 -2.54
N PHE A 158 7.13 7.48 -2.96
CA PHE A 158 6.99 8.84 -2.46
C PHE A 158 6.53 9.75 -3.59
N HIS A 159 5.48 10.49 -3.32
CA HIS A 159 4.91 11.47 -4.22
C HIS A 159 5.01 12.87 -3.62
N SER A 160 5.47 13.83 -4.41
CA SER A 160 5.36 15.24 -4.08
C SER A 160 4.57 15.99 -5.15
N SER A 161 3.59 16.77 -4.71
CA SER A 161 2.79 17.63 -5.55
C SER A 161 3.64 18.76 -6.17
N LYS A 162 3.09 19.46 -7.17
CA LYS A 162 3.70 20.65 -7.79
C LYS A 162 3.41 21.95 -7.04
N SER A 163 2.89 21.84 -5.83
CA SER A 163 2.36 22.95 -5.04
C SER A 163 3.00 22.95 -3.66
N LYS A 164 3.88 23.92 -3.38
CA LYS A 164 4.28 24.24 -1.99
C LYS A 164 3.37 25.35 -1.45
N CYS A 165 2.68 25.06 -0.36
CA CYS A 165 1.79 26.01 0.31
C CYS A 165 2.48 26.79 1.45
N ASP A 166 3.53 26.25 2.04
CA ASP A 166 4.24 26.87 3.16
C ASP A 166 5.76 26.80 2.95
N ARG A 167 6.44 27.94 3.09
CA ARG A 167 7.91 28.07 2.96
C ARG A 167 8.61 28.16 4.31
N THR A 168 7.86 28.10 5.41
CA THR A 168 8.41 28.22 6.77
C THR A 168 8.85 26.88 7.36
N LEU A 169 8.48 25.77 6.73
CA LEU A 169 8.80 24.41 7.17
C LEU A 169 9.69 23.70 6.15
N GLU A 170 10.77 23.08 6.64
CA GLU A 170 11.67 22.27 5.81
C GLU A 170 11.11 20.85 5.65
N TYR A 171 10.62 20.54 4.44
CA TYR A 171 10.09 19.22 4.13
C TYR A 171 11.17 18.26 3.64
N ARG A 172 11.46 17.24 4.45
CA ARG A 172 12.45 16.19 4.19
C ARG A 172 12.17 14.97 5.06
N TYR A 173 12.69 13.82 4.66
CA TYR A 173 12.62 12.61 5.45
C TYR A 173 13.92 11.80 5.37
N GLN A 174 14.20 11.08 6.44
CA GLN A 174 15.21 10.04 6.51
C GLN A 174 14.62 8.89 7.31
N LEU A 175 14.42 7.76 6.62
CA LEU A 175 13.82 6.56 7.18
C LEU A 175 14.90 5.48 7.26
N LYS A 176 15.21 5.01 8.47
CA LYS A 176 16.09 3.84 8.64
C LYS A 176 15.28 2.57 8.52
N TYR A 177 15.72 1.63 7.71
CA TYR A 177 15.09 0.32 7.62
C TYR A 177 15.97 -0.78 8.22
N HIS A 178 15.33 -1.83 8.73
CA HIS A 178 15.97 -3.06 9.19
C HIS A 178 15.07 -4.26 8.88
N LEU A 179 15.62 -5.31 8.26
CA LEU A 179 14.88 -6.53 7.94
C LEU A 179 14.71 -7.42 9.17
N LEU A 180 13.49 -7.92 9.35
CA LEU A 180 13.10 -8.76 10.49
C LEU A 180 13.15 -10.24 10.11
N LYS A 181 13.77 -11.06 10.97
CA LYS A 181 13.78 -12.53 10.89
C LYS A 181 12.74 -13.16 11.81
N ASP A 182 12.43 -12.48 12.91
CA ASP A 182 11.40 -12.85 13.87
C ASP A 182 10.24 -11.87 13.75
N CYS A 183 9.07 -12.40 13.37
CA CYS A 183 7.83 -11.65 13.27
C CYS A 183 6.73 -12.28 14.13
N ASP A 184 7.08 -13.19 15.05
CA ASP A 184 6.10 -13.99 15.82
C ASP A 184 5.28 -13.13 16.81
N GLY A 185 5.65 -11.86 17.01
CA GLY A 185 4.83 -10.85 17.71
C GLY A 185 4.12 -9.82 16.80
N LEU A 186 4.36 -9.85 15.49
CA LEU A 186 3.79 -8.93 14.49
C LEU A 186 2.64 -9.55 13.69
N PHE A 187 2.57 -10.88 13.69
CA PHE A 187 1.39 -11.62 13.29
C PHE A 187 0.51 -11.81 14.52
N GLN A 188 -0.48 -10.94 14.69
CA GLN A 188 -1.72 -11.44 15.29
C GLN A 188 -2.43 -12.18 14.17
N GLU A 189 -2.56 -13.51 14.28
CA GLU A 189 -3.51 -14.22 13.42
C GLU A 189 -4.81 -13.43 13.43
N ALA A 190 -5.38 -13.19 12.25
CA ALA A 190 -6.57 -12.38 12.14
C ALA A 190 -7.68 -13.04 12.98
N VAL A 191 -7.92 -12.47 14.16
CA VAL A 191 -8.92 -12.97 15.09
C VAL A 191 -10.28 -12.69 14.46
N HIS A 192 -11.01 -13.77 14.24
CA HIS A 192 -12.40 -13.77 13.81
C HIS A 192 -13.30 -14.15 14.97
N THR A 193 -14.55 -13.69 14.93
CA THR A 193 -15.60 -14.12 15.86
C THR A 193 -16.46 -15.20 15.20
N ASP A 194 -17.22 -15.95 15.99
CA ASP A 194 -18.28 -16.80 15.44
C ASP A 194 -19.47 -15.96 14.96
N ILE A 195 -20.21 -16.49 13.98
CA ILE A 195 -21.43 -15.89 13.45
C ILE A 195 -22.57 -16.09 14.46
N PRO A 196 -23.14 -15.02 15.06
CA PRO A 196 -24.19 -15.12 16.06
C PRO A 196 -25.47 -15.74 15.49
N GLY A 197 -25.95 -16.83 16.10
CA GLY A 197 -27.13 -17.57 15.65
C GLY A 197 -26.82 -18.83 14.85
N GLU A 198 -25.56 -19.04 14.48
CA GLU A 198 -25.06 -20.30 13.92
C GLU A 198 -24.33 -21.12 14.98
N THR A 199 -24.28 -22.45 14.80
CA THR A 199 -23.61 -23.35 15.75
C THR A 199 -22.10 -23.42 15.47
N SER A 200 -21.31 -22.64 16.20
CA SER A 200 -19.83 -22.67 16.15
C SER A 200 -19.25 -22.40 14.75
N THR A 201 -19.91 -21.54 13.97
CA THR A 201 -19.46 -21.19 12.62
C THR A 201 -18.55 -19.96 12.68
N PRO A 202 -17.23 -20.09 12.46
CA PRO A 202 -16.34 -18.95 12.45
C PRO A 202 -16.68 -17.99 11.31
N CYS A 203 -16.65 -16.68 11.55
CA CYS A 203 -16.73 -15.70 10.47
C CYS A 203 -15.39 -15.60 9.73
N TYR A 204 -15.03 -16.69 9.04
CA TYR A 204 -13.81 -16.83 8.29
C TYR A 204 -14.11 -17.44 6.92
N THR A 205 -13.53 -16.89 5.86
CA THR A 205 -13.71 -17.40 4.50
C THR A 205 -12.39 -17.40 3.76
N ARG A 206 -12.05 -18.55 3.15
CA ARG A 206 -10.93 -18.66 2.21
C ARG A 206 -11.41 -18.47 0.79
N ILE A 207 -10.74 -17.60 0.05
CA ILE A 207 -11.11 -17.20 -1.31
C ILE A 207 -9.94 -17.50 -2.22
N ALA A 208 -10.11 -18.49 -3.10
CA ALA A 208 -9.13 -18.81 -4.14
C ALA A 208 -9.44 -18.12 -5.48
N ASP A 209 -10.65 -17.59 -5.61
CA ASP A 209 -11.11 -16.94 -6.84
C ASP A 209 -10.41 -15.59 -7.05
N ARG A 210 -10.02 -15.32 -8.29
CA ARG A 210 -9.33 -14.08 -8.68
C ARG A 210 -10.27 -12.88 -8.80
N SER A 211 -11.56 -13.12 -8.95
CA SER A 211 -12.59 -12.08 -8.97
C SER A 211 -13.93 -12.67 -8.54
N GLY A 212 -14.79 -11.84 -7.96
CA GLY A 212 -16.07 -12.28 -7.44
C GLY A 212 -16.71 -11.27 -6.48
N THR A 213 -17.70 -11.73 -5.72
CA THR A 213 -18.31 -10.94 -4.65
C THR A 213 -18.09 -11.61 -3.31
N ILE A 214 -17.85 -10.79 -2.30
CA ILE A 214 -17.78 -11.19 -0.91
C ILE A 214 -19.04 -10.68 -0.22
N ASN A 215 -19.70 -11.58 0.49
CA ASN A 215 -20.94 -11.28 1.19
C ASN A 215 -20.69 -11.27 2.69
N THR A 216 -21.32 -10.33 3.39
CA THR A 216 -21.37 -10.34 4.85
C THR A 216 -22.22 -11.53 5.34
N PRO A 217 -22.07 -11.96 6.60
CA PRO A 217 -23.00 -12.92 7.20
C PRO A 217 -24.44 -12.47 7.03
N TYR A 218 -25.33 -13.42 6.73
CA TYR A 218 -26.76 -13.20 6.49
C TYR A 218 -27.14 -12.33 5.28
N HIS A 219 -26.20 -11.97 4.40
CA HIS A 219 -26.51 -11.29 3.14
C HIS A 219 -27.67 -11.98 2.37
N PRO A 220 -28.66 -11.23 1.84
CA PRO A 220 -28.73 -9.77 1.67
C PRO A 220 -29.27 -9.00 2.89
N SER A 221 -29.58 -9.69 3.98
CA SER A 221 -30.06 -9.07 5.22
C SER A 221 -28.94 -8.30 5.93
N VAL A 222 -29.34 -7.49 6.91
CA VAL A 222 -28.39 -6.77 7.79
C VAL A 222 -27.57 -7.79 8.56
N TYR A 223 -26.27 -7.61 8.54
CA TYR A 223 -25.34 -8.49 9.24
C TYR A 223 -25.24 -8.11 10.73
N PRO A 224 -24.74 -9.02 11.59
CA PRO A 224 -24.81 -8.84 13.03
C PRO A 224 -23.79 -7.80 13.53
N SER A 225 -24.14 -7.09 14.60
CA SER A 225 -23.21 -6.20 15.28
C SER A 225 -22.15 -6.98 16.06
N ASN A 226 -20.97 -6.36 16.27
CA ASN A 226 -19.84 -6.95 17.00
C ASN A 226 -19.27 -8.25 16.43
N VAL A 227 -19.41 -8.45 15.12
CA VAL A 227 -18.78 -9.57 14.41
C VAL A 227 -17.52 -9.09 13.70
N ASP A 228 -16.42 -9.81 13.91
CA ASP A 228 -15.15 -9.64 13.21
C ASP A 228 -15.02 -10.76 12.16
N CYS A 229 -15.23 -10.41 10.89
CA CYS A 229 -15.12 -11.34 9.78
C CYS A 229 -13.78 -11.22 9.07
N VAL A 230 -13.18 -12.38 8.76
CA VAL A 230 -11.87 -12.48 8.12
C VAL A 230 -12.00 -13.17 6.76
N TYR A 231 -11.63 -12.48 5.70
CA TYR A 231 -11.58 -13.02 4.34
C TYR A 231 -10.12 -13.19 3.93
N GLU A 232 -9.69 -14.44 3.74
CA GLU A 232 -8.33 -14.80 3.36
C GLU A 232 -8.29 -15.15 1.87
N PHE A 233 -7.56 -14.36 1.08
CA PHE A 233 -7.30 -14.68 -0.31
C PHE A 233 -6.03 -15.51 -0.44
N VAL A 234 -6.20 -16.69 -1.00
CA VAL A 234 -5.14 -17.63 -1.34
C VAL A 234 -4.84 -17.52 -2.84
N ARG A 235 -3.55 -17.62 -3.21
CA ARG A 235 -3.10 -17.61 -4.61
C ARG A 235 -2.97 -19.02 -5.14
#